data_AF-A0A7C1F2N2-F1
#
_entry.id   AF-A0A7C1F2N2-F1
#
_cell.length_a   1.000
_cell.length_b   1.000
_cell.length_c   1.000
_cell.angle_alpha   90.00
_cell.angle_beta   90.00
_cell.angle_gamma   90.00
#
_symmetry.space_group_name_H-M   'P 1'
#
loop_
_entity.id
_entity.type
_entity.pdbx_description
1 polymer ?
#
loop_
_entity_poly.entity_id
_entity_poly.type
_entity_poly.pdbx_seq_one_letter_code
_entity_poly.pdbx_strand_id
1 'polypeptide(L)'
;VVILNKTDLADPAETRCWVEKLSAEGTPVVQLDSFTGRGFGKIPGAVRAVASPGRTGTVRGMVVGIPNVGKSTFINRLAGQKAAATGARPGVTRGKQWIRVAPGIELLDTPGILWPRFDDQEVALKLAATGALKEEVIDCEAVALWLLNWLKSRYAGVLKRRYQMAALPADSNVLLEMIGVKRGLMVAGGRVDRFKAAVVVLKEFREGRLGRFTLDKCLQ
;
A
#
# COMPACT_ATOMS: atom_id res chain seq x y z
N VAL A 1 -18.30 -2.82 1.96
CA VAL A 1 -17.54 -1.55 1.88
C VAL A 1 -16.15 -1.88 1.39
N VAL A 2 -15.73 -1.25 0.30
CA VAL A 2 -14.35 -1.34 -0.20
C VAL A 2 -13.56 -0.17 0.35
N ILE A 3 -12.34 -0.44 0.81
CA ILE A 3 -11.45 0.59 1.36
C ILE A 3 -10.23 0.69 0.45
N LEU A 4 -10.05 1.85 -0.16
CA LEU A 4 -8.82 2.20 -0.88
C LEU A 4 -7.90 2.92 0.10
N ASN A 5 -7.00 2.17 0.73
CA ASN A 5 -6.03 2.71 1.68
C ASN A 5 -4.75 3.19 0.98
N LYS A 6 -3.90 3.94 1.71
CA LYS A 6 -2.63 4.50 1.21
C LYS A 6 -2.80 5.48 0.03
N THR A 7 -3.88 6.26 0.05
CA THR A 7 -4.15 7.27 -0.99
C THR A 7 -3.12 8.41 -1.05
N ASP A 8 -2.28 8.53 -0.03
CA ASP A 8 -1.10 9.38 0.01
C ASP A 8 0.04 8.89 -0.90
N LEU A 9 0.02 7.63 -1.31
CA LEU A 9 1.01 7.00 -2.20
C LEU A 9 0.45 6.73 -3.61
N ALA A 10 -0.86 6.75 -3.78
CA ALA A 10 -1.52 6.44 -5.05
C ALA A 10 -1.73 7.70 -5.93
N ASP A 11 -1.75 7.51 -7.24
CA ASP A 11 -2.09 8.58 -8.18
C ASP A 11 -3.54 9.05 -7.92
N PRO A 12 -3.79 10.34 -7.65
CA PRO A 12 -5.13 10.82 -7.32
C PRO A 12 -6.16 10.69 -8.45
N ALA A 13 -5.75 10.79 -9.72
CA ALA A 13 -6.64 10.64 -10.86
C ALA A 13 -7.04 9.18 -11.05
N GLU A 14 -6.08 8.26 -10.99
CA GLU A 14 -6.37 6.82 -11.03
C GLU A 14 -7.22 6.37 -9.84
N THR A 15 -6.93 6.92 -8.64
CA THR A 15 -7.73 6.63 -7.44
C THR A 15 -9.18 7.03 -7.64
N ARG A 16 -9.46 8.20 -8.24
CA ARG A 16 -10.84 8.63 -8.54
C ARG A 16 -11.52 7.69 -9.52
N CYS A 17 -10.84 7.31 -10.60
CA CYS A 17 -11.41 6.36 -11.57
C CYS A 17 -11.72 5.00 -10.91
N TRP A 18 -10.82 4.47 -10.08
CA TRP A 18 -11.09 3.22 -9.36
C TRP A 18 -12.25 3.33 -8.38
N VAL A 19 -12.43 4.49 -7.73
CA VAL A 19 -13.61 4.73 -6.88
C VAL A 19 -14.89 4.63 -7.70
N GLU A 20 -14.95 5.28 -8.86
CA GLU A 20 -16.12 5.22 -9.75
C GLU A 20 -16.40 3.78 -10.20
N LYS A 21 -15.38 3.08 -10.70
CA LYS A 21 -15.48 1.70 -11.19
C LYS A 21 -15.94 0.73 -10.11
N LEU A 22 -15.38 0.82 -8.90
CA LEU A 22 -15.72 -0.07 -7.78
C LEU A 22 -17.05 0.31 -7.11
N SER A 23 -17.58 1.50 -7.37
CA SER A 23 -18.88 1.94 -6.87
C SER A 23 -20.05 1.55 -7.78
N ALA A 24 -19.78 1.03 -8.99
CA ALA A 24 -20.75 0.81 -10.05
C ALA A 24 -21.92 -0.13 -9.68
N GLU A 25 -21.77 -0.96 -8.66
CA GLU A 25 -22.80 -1.92 -8.20
C GLU A 25 -23.37 -1.55 -6.81
N GLY A 26 -23.32 -0.27 -6.45
CA GLY A 26 -23.81 0.20 -5.14
C GLY A 26 -22.92 -0.19 -3.96
N THR A 27 -21.72 -0.73 -4.22
CA THR A 27 -20.71 -1.01 -3.19
C THR A 27 -20.11 0.30 -2.68
N PRO A 28 -20.23 0.64 -1.39
CA PRO A 28 -19.61 1.86 -0.89
C PRO A 28 -18.09 1.75 -0.90
N VAL A 29 -17.42 2.70 -1.56
CA VAL A 29 -15.96 2.81 -1.62
C VAL A 29 -15.49 4.00 -0.79
N VAL A 30 -14.56 3.76 0.13
CA VAL A 30 -13.97 4.80 0.99
C VAL A 30 -12.48 4.91 0.74
N GLN A 31 -12.04 6.11 0.36
CA GLN A 31 -10.63 6.48 0.26
C GLN A 31 -10.07 6.80 1.64
N LEU A 32 -8.95 6.18 2.00
CA LEU A 32 -8.28 6.37 3.28
C LEU A 32 -6.79 6.65 3.11
N ASP A 33 -6.26 7.39 4.07
CA ASP A 33 -4.85 7.44 4.40
C ASP A 33 -4.73 7.05 5.87
N SER A 34 -4.24 5.85 6.13
CA SER A 34 -4.06 5.32 7.49
C SER A 34 -2.94 5.99 8.27
N PHE A 35 -2.05 6.73 7.62
CA PHE A 35 -0.95 7.47 8.25
C PHE A 35 -1.40 8.85 8.74
N THR A 36 -2.13 9.61 7.93
CA THR A 36 -2.68 10.92 8.33
C THR A 36 -4.06 10.86 8.96
N GLY A 37 -4.80 9.77 8.73
CA GLY A 37 -6.17 9.58 9.24
C GLY A 37 -7.25 10.19 8.37
N ARG A 38 -6.88 10.70 7.19
CA ARG A 38 -7.84 11.23 6.22
C ARG A 38 -8.84 10.14 5.82
N GLY A 39 -10.12 10.50 5.79
CA GLY A 39 -11.22 9.64 5.34
C GLY A 39 -11.87 8.75 6.42
N PHE A 40 -11.24 8.58 7.60
CA PHE A 40 -11.73 7.69 8.65
C PHE A 40 -13.15 8.04 9.16
N GLY A 41 -13.50 9.33 9.18
CA GLY A 41 -14.84 9.78 9.58
C GLY A 41 -15.98 9.25 8.70
N LYS A 42 -15.69 8.82 7.46
CA LYS A 42 -16.68 8.26 6.52
C LYS A 42 -16.99 6.79 6.80
N ILE A 43 -16.14 6.09 7.57
CA ILE A 43 -16.24 4.64 7.76
C ILE A 43 -17.52 4.22 8.49
N PRO A 44 -17.91 4.83 9.63
CA PRO A 44 -19.13 4.42 10.31
C PRO A 44 -20.38 4.57 9.43
N GLY A 45 -20.46 5.65 8.63
CA GLY A 45 -21.55 5.87 7.68
C GLY A 45 -21.59 4.80 6.59
N ALA A 46 -20.45 4.52 5.95
CA ALA A 46 -20.35 3.49 4.92
C ALA A 46 -20.70 2.09 5.43
N VAL A 47 -20.28 1.73 6.65
CA VAL A 47 -20.61 0.45 7.29
C VAL A 47 -22.09 0.36 7.62
N ARG A 48 -22.70 1.44 8.13
CA ARG A 48 -24.16 1.46 8.39
C ARG A 48 -24.99 1.40 7.13
N ALA A 49 -24.53 2.02 6.04
CA ALA A 49 -25.25 1.99 4.75
C ALA A 49 -25.37 0.57 4.17
N VAL A 50 -24.40 -0.31 4.45
CA VAL A 50 -24.47 -1.73 4.04
C VAL A 50 -25.10 -2.64 5.08
N ALA A 51 -25.19 -2.22 6.34
CA ALA A 51 -25.87 -2.97 7.38
C ALA A 51 -27.38 -2.86 7.15
N SER A 52 -28.08 -3.99 7.02
CA SER A 52 -29.50 -4.04 6.65
C SER A 52 -30.38 -3.06 7.44
N PRO A 53 -31.29 -2.33 6.77
CA PRO A 53 -32.27 -1.47 7.44
C PRO A 53 -33.07 -2.26 8.48
N GLY A 54 -33.22 -1.72 9.70
CA GLY A 54 -34.02 -2.34 10.77
C GLY A 54 -33.28 -3.26 11.73
N ARG A 55 -31.96 -3.47 11.56
CA ARG A 55 -31.18 -4.27 12.51
C ARG A 55 -30.87 -3.49 13.79
N THR A 56 -31.60 -3.78 14.87
CA THR A 56 -31.30 -3.27 16.22
C THR A 56 -30.17 -4.10 16.81
N GLY A 57 -28.93 -3.62 16.76
CA GLY A 57 -27.80 -4.31 17.37
C GLY A 57 -26.43 -3.82 16.89
N THR A 58 -25.38 -4.36 17.49
CA THR A 58 -24.00 -4.08 17.08
C THR A 58 -23.73 -4.68 15.69
N VAL A 59 -23.33 -3.83 14.74
CA VAL A 59 -22.83 -4.25 13.44
C VAL A 59 -21.44 -4.85 13.64
N ARG A 60 -21.29 -6.11 13.25
CA ARG A 60 -20.02 -6.83 13.29
C ARG A 60 -19.49 -7.00 11.88
N GLY A 61 -18.26 -6.59 11.66
CA GLY A 61 -17.57 -6.71 10.38
C GLY A 61 -16.17 -7.29 10.55
N MET A 62 -15.61 -7.80 9.45
CA MET A 62 -14.22 -8.24 9.40
C MET A 62 -13.45 -7.39 8.40
N VAL A 63 -12.19 -7.08 8.71
CA VAL A 63 -11.31 -6.38 7.79
C VAL A 63 -10.49 -7.43 7.05
N VAL A 64 -10.70 -7.55 5.74
CA VAL A 64 -10.04 -8.54 4.87
C VAL A 64 -9.16 -7.86 3.82
N GLY A 65 -8.14 -8.57 3.36
CA GLY A 65 -7.22 -8.12 2.32
C GLY A 65 -5.84 -8.75 2.44
N ILE A 66 -5.03 -8.60 1.39
CA ILE A 66 -3.68 -9.16 1.31
C ILE A 66 -2.75 -8.58 2.40
N PRO A 67 -1.56 -9.17 2.66
CA PRO A 67 -0.57 -8.63 3.59
C PRO A 67 -0.19 -7.18 3.25
N ASN A 68 0.22 -6.42 4.27
CA ASN A 68 0.78 -5.07 4.14
C ASN A 68 -0.11 -3.99 3.50
N VAL A 69 -1.40 -4.24 3.24
CA VAL A 69 -2.38 -3.19 2.83
C VAL A 69 -2.77 -2.22 3.96
N GLY A 70 -2.35 -2.50 5.20
CA GLY A 70 -2.59 -1.63 6.36
C GLY A 70 -3.83 -1.97 7.20
N LYS A 71 -4.28 -3.23 7.21
CA LYS A 71 -5.44 -3.69 8.01
C LYS A 71 -5.33 -3.37 9.50
N SER A 72 -4.23 -3.79 10.14
CA SER A 72 -4.03 -3.55 11.57
C SER A 72 -3.83 -2.06 11.87
N THR A 73 -3.16 -1.29 10.99
CA THR A 73 -3.06 0.18 11.13
C THR A 73 -4.43 0.84 11.07
N PHE A 74 -5.28 0.41 10.13
CA PHE A 74 -6.65 0.88 9.99
C PHE A 74 -7.48 0.59 11.26
N ILE A 75 -7.45 -0.63 11.77
CA ILE A 75 -8.17 -1.02 12.99
C ILE A 75 -7.66 -0.25 14.21
N ASN A 76 -6.34 -0.23 14.40
CA ASN A 76 -5.72 0.46 15.54
C ASN A 76 -6.06 1.94 15.53
N ARG A 77 -6.12 2.58 14.37
CA ARG A 77 -6.49 3.99 14.27
C ARG A 77 -7.96 4.23 14.59
N LEU A 78 -8.86 3.39 14.11
CA LEU A 78 -10.28 3.48 14.46
C LEU A 78 -10.54 3.25 15.95
N ALA A 79 -9.85 2.28 16.56
CA ALA A 79 -9.91 2.03 18.00
C ALA A 79 -9.30 3.20 18.79
N GLY A 80 -8.16 3.71 18.33
CA GLY A 80 -7.39 4.79 18.95
C GLY A 80 -8.07 6.15 18.90
N GLN A 81 -8.83 6.47 17.85
CA GLN A 81 -9.66 7.69 17.81
C GLN A 81 -10.65 7.74 18.97
N LYS A 82 -11.15 6.58 19.41
CA LYS A 82 -11.97 6.48 20.62
C LYS A 82 -11.15 6.44 21.90
N ALA A 83 -10.05 5.70 21.94
CA ALA A 83 -9.19 5.64 23.11
C ALA A 83 -8.63 7.02 23.50
N ALA A 84 -8.35 7.89 22.52
CA ALA A 84 -7.99 9.29 22.73
C ALA A 84 -9.17 10.13 23.26
N ALA A 85 -10.41 9.83 22.86
CA ALA A 85 -11.61 10.44 23.41
C ALA A 85 -12.00 9.92 24.80
N THR A 86 -11.48 8.76 25.24
CA THR A 86 -11.81 8.10 26.52
C THR A 86 -10.59 7.75 27.38
N GLY A 87 -9.42 8.34 27.12
CA GLY A 87 -8.20 8.20 27.95
C GLY A 87 -7.50 6.83 28.01
N ALA A 88 -7.75 5.89 27.08
CA ALA A 88 -7.15 4.54 27.14
C ALA A 88 -5.82 4.43 26.35
N ARG A 89 -4.82 3.73 26.91
CA ARG A 89 -3.49 3.52 26.29
C ARG A 89 -3.50 2.38 25.24
N PRO A 90 -2.92 2.58 24.04
CA PRO A 90 -2.77 1.52 23.04
C PRO A 90 -1.56 0.61 23.35
N GLY A 91 -1.61 -0.69 23.01
CA GLY A 91 -0.38 -1.50 23.04
C GLY A 91 -0.40 -3.03 23.05
N VAL A 92 -1.53 -3.75 23.06
CA VAL A 92 -1.47 -5.24 23.07
C VAL A 92 -2.54 -5.89 22.20
N THR A 93 -2.12 -6.53 21.11
CA THR A 93 -2.99 -7.37 20.28
C THR A 93 -3.10 -8.76 20.90
N ARG A 94 -4.10 -8.99 21.77
CA ARG A 94 -4.35 -10.29 22.41
C ARG A 94 -5.39 -11.10 21.60
N GLY A 95 -4.96 -11.78 20.53
CA GLY A 95 -5.80 -12.75 19.79
C GLY A 95 -6.94 -12.16 18.94
N LYS A 96 -7.78 -13.04 18.37
CA LYS A 96 -8.96 -12.66 17.57
C LYS A 96 -10.03 -12.01 18.47
N GLN A 97 -9.99 -10.70 18.62
CA GLN A 97 -10.92 -9.94 19.46
C GLN A 97 -11.78 -9.01 18.61
N TRP A 98 -13.06 -8.89 19.00
CA TRP A 98 -13.94 -7.86 18.47
C TRP A 98 -13.50 -6.49 19.00
N ILE A 99 -13.08 -5.61 18.11
CA ILE A 99 -12.58 -4.28 18.44
C ILE A 99 -13.69 -3.28 18.17
N ARG A 100 -14.15 -2.62 19.22
CA ARG A 100 -15.19 -1.58 19.10
C ARG A 100 -14.58 -0.33 18.45
N VAL A 101 -15.03 -0.02 17.23
CA VAL A 101 -14.51 1.09 16.42
C VAL A 101 -15.44 2.30 16.38
N ALA A 102 -16.74 2.09 16.59
CA ALA A 102 -17.74 3.16 16.66
C ALA A 102 -18.91 2.73 17.57
N PRO A 103 -19.83 3.63 17.98
CA PRO A 103 -21.05 3.21 18.68
C PRO A 103 -21.81 2.17 17.84
N GLY A 104 -22.03 0.96 18.37
CA GLY A 104 -22.72 -0.11 17.63
C GLY A 104 -21.95 -0.68 16.43
N ILE A 105 -20.63 -0.49 16.34
CA ILE A 105 -19.79 -1.14 15.31
C ILE A 105 -18.56 -1.78 15.96
N GLU A 106 -18.39 -3.08 15.69
CA GLU A 106 -17.26 -3.90 16.09
C GLU A 106 -16.59 -4.49 14.84
N LEU A 107 -15.26 -4.43 14.78
CA LEU A 107 -14.48 -5.01 13.70
C LEU A 107 -13.53 -6.09 14.23
N LEU A 108 -13.35 -7.13 13.44
CA LEU A 108 -12.35 -8.18 13.68
C LEU A 108 -11.14 -7.96 12.77
N ASP A 109 -9.93 -7.93 13.35
CA ASP A 109 -8.68 -7.97 12.56
C ASP A 109 -8.44 -9.38 12.03
N THR A 110 -8.00 -9.47 10.79
CA THR A 110 -7.70 -10.75 10.15
C THR A 110 -6.27 -10.73 9.58
N PRO A 111 -5.54 -11.86 9.65
CA PRO A 111 -4.28 -12.00 8.94
C PRO A 111 -4.43 -11.68 7.46
N GLY A 112 -3.36 -11.17 6.84
CA GLY A 112 -3.35 -11.02 5.38
C GLY A 112 -3.32 -12.38 4.70
N ILE A 113 -4.20 -12.56 3.72
CA ILE A 113 -4.26 -13.79 2.92
C ILE A 113 -3.82 -13.46 1.51
N LEU A 114 -2.85 -14.21 1.00
CA LEU A 114 -2.51 -14.27 -0.42
C LEU A 114 -2.95 -15.62 -0.95
N TRP A 115 -3.27 -15.65 -2.24
CA TRP A 115 -3.52 -16.89 -2.94
C TRP A 115 -2.18 -17.58 -3.27
N PRO A 116 -2.14 -18.92 -3.31
CA PRO A 116 -0.88 -19.67 -3.31
C PRO A 116 -0.11 -19.66 -4.64
N ARG A 117 -0.75 -19.36 -5.78
CA ARG A 117 -0.11 -19.31 -7.10
C ARG A 117 -0.58 -18.11 -7.92
N PHE A 118 0.35 -17.36 -8.49
CA PHE A 118 0.06 -16.27 -9.41
C PHE A 118 0.16 -16.80 -10.85
N ASP A 119 -0.96 -16.76 -11.57
CA ASP A 119 -0.97 -17.14 -13.00
C ASP A 119 -0.44 -16.00 -13.88
N ASP A 120 -0.50 -14.77 -13.38
CA ASP A 120 -0.02 -13.56 -14.04
C ASP A 120 1.27 -13.03 -13.36
N GLN A 121 2.36 -13.05 -14.12
CA GLN A 121 3.67 -12.59 -13.67
C GLN A 121 3.70 -11.07 -13.39
N GLU A 122 2.95 -10.27 -14.15
CA GLU A 122 2.87 -8.82 -13.94
C GLU A 122 2.16 -8.51 -12.60
N VAL A 123 1.10 -9.25 -12.28
CA VAL A 123 0.42 -9.13 -10.98
C VAL A 123 1.39 -9.46 -9.83
N ALA A 124 2.18 -10.52 -9.95
CA ALA A 124 3.17 -10.88 -8.95
C ALA A 124 4.23 -9.77 -8.76
N LEU A 125 4.71 -9.17 -9.85
CA LEU A 125 5.68 -8.07 -9.83
C LEU A 125 5.11 -6.81 -9.17
N LYS A 126 3.85 -6.45 -9.46
CA LYS A 126 3.14 -5.34 -8.80
C LYS A 126 3.00 -5.57 -7.30
N LEU A 127 2.61 -6.78 -6.89
CA LEU A 127 2.49 -7.16 -5.48
C LEU A 127 3.85 -7.13 -4.76
N ALA A 128 4.91 -7.59 -5.42
CA ALA A 128 6.26 -7.53 -4.89
C ALA A 128 6.76 -6.08 -4.74
N ALA A 129 6.57 -5.25 -5.77
CA ALA A 129 6.99 -3.84 -5.77
C ALA A 129 6.28 -3.04 -4.67
N THR A 130 4.98 -3.26 -4.48
CA THR A 130 4.17 -2.60 -3.44
C THR A 130 4.37 -3.17 -2.02
N GLY A 131 5.15 -4.26 -1.90
CA GLY A 131 5.51 -4.87 -0.62
C GLY A 131 4.42 -5.77 -0.03
N ALA A 132 3.49 -6.28 -0.84
CA ALA A 132 2.52 -7.29 -0.40
C ALA A 132 3.17 -8.67 -0.19
N LEU A 133 4.26 -8.95 -0.91
CA LEU A 133 5.11 -10.13 -0.73
C LEU A 133 6.28 -9.80 0.21
N LYS A 134 6.70 -10.78 1.01
CA LYS A 134 7.87 -10.61 1.88
C LYS A 134 9.16 -10.61 1.05
N GLU A 135 10.19 -9.91 1.52
CA GLU A 135 11.45 -9.78 0.78
C GLU A 135 12.19 -11.12 0.65
N GLU A 136 11.99 -12.04 1.60
CA GLU A 136 12.64 -13.36 1.58
C GLU A 136 12.07 -14.31 0.52
N VAL A 137 10.90 -13.98 -0.06
CA VAL A 137 10.21 -14.83 -1.05
C VAL A 137 10.22 -14.24 -2.45
N ILE A 138 10.92 -13.11 -2.66
CA ILE A 138 11.04 -12.45 -3.96
C ILE A 138 12.50 -12.23 -4.34
N ASP A 139 12.77 -12.18 -5.64
CA ASP A 139 14.01 -11.61 -6.15
C ASP A 139 13.89 -10.08 -6.15
N CYS A 140 14.41 -9.45 -5.09
CA CYS A 140 14.39 -8.00 -4.93
C CYS A 140 15.03 -7.27 -6.12
N GLU A 141 16.09 -7.85 -6.71
CA GLU A 141 16.79 -7.23 -7.83
C GLU A 141 15.91 -7.25 -9.09
N ALA A 142 15.34 -8.41 -9.44
CA ALA A 142 14.43 -8.52 -10.58
C ALA A 142 13.21 -7.59 -10.45
N VAL A 143 12.62 -7.51 -9.25
CA VAL A 143 11.47 -6.62 -8.98
C VAL A 143 11.87 -5.15 -9.10
N ALA A 144 13.06 -4.76 -8.58
CA ALA A 144 13.56 -3.40 -8.70
C ALA A 144 13.85 -3.03 -10.16
N LEU A 145 14.46 -3.93 -10.94
CA LEU A 145 14.73 -3.71 -12.37
C LEU A 145 13.44 -3.55 -13.17
N TRP A 146 12.43 -4.39 -12.90
CA TRP A 146 11.09 -4.24 -13.50
C TRP A 146 10.48 -2.89 -13.16
N LEU A 147 10.52 -2.49 -11.88
CA LEU A 147 9.97 -1.20 -11.43
C LEU A 147 10.71 -0.01 -12.06
N LEU A 148 12.05 -0.08 -12.16
CA LEU A 148 12.85 0.94 -12.81
C LEU A 148 12.51 1.06 -14.30
N ASN A 149 12.29 -0.05 -15.01
CA ASN A 149 11.81 -0.04 -16.39
C ASN A 149 10.41 0.59 -16.50
N TRP A 150 9.49 0.23 -15.61
CA TRP A 150 8.15 0.81 -15.58
C TRP A 150 8.17 2.33 -15.34
N LEU A 151 8.98 2.78 -14.36
CA LEU A 151 9.16 4.21 -14.07
C LEU A 151 9.89 4.94 -15.21
N LYS A 152 10.90 4.35 -15.83
CA LYS A 152 11.64 4.95 -16.94
C LYS A 152 10.73 5.18 -18.15
N SER A 153 9.86 4.23 -18.48
CA SER A 153 8.96 4.33 -19.63
C SER A 153 7.86 5.37 -19.48
N ARG A 154 7.41 5.67 -18.25
CA ARG A 154 6.25 6.54 -18.00
C ARG A 154 6.57 7.82 -17.24
N TYR A 155 7.63 7.80 -16.44
CA TYR A 155 7.94 8.80 -15.42
C TYR A 155 9.44 9.11 -15.34
N ALA A 156 10.18 9.07 -16.47
CA ALA A 156 11.63 9.30 -16.51
C ALA A 156 12.09 10.56 -15.75
N GLY A 157 11.31 11.65 -15.83
CA GLY A 157 11.61 12.90 -15.13
C GLY A 157 11.67 12.75 -13.60
N VAL A 158 10.90 11.83 -13.03
CA VAL A 158 10.96 11.51 -11.59
C VAL A 158 12.32 10.92 -11.22
N LEU A 159 12.76 9.89 -11.95
CA LEU A 159 14.03 9.21 -11.69
C LEU A 159 15.21 10.18 -11.85
N LYS A 160 15.19 11.00 -12.91
CA LYS A 160 16.20 12.04 -13.14
C LYS A 160 16.30 13.01 -11.97
N ARG A 161 15.18 13.55 -11.51
CA ARG A 161 15.16 14.48 -10.35
C ARG A 161 15.59 13.79 -9.06
N ARG A 162 15.05 12.60 -8.76
CA ARG A 162 15.31 11.89 -7.50
C ARG A 162 16.78 11.54 -7.33
N TYR A 163 17.39 11.04 -8.40
CA TYR A 163 18.77 10.56 -8.39
C TYR A 163 19.78 11.56 -8.96
N GLN A 164 19.33 12.76 -9.32
CA GLN A 164 20.14 13.85 -9.86
C GLN A 164 20.94 13.41 -11.10
N MET A 165 20.25 12.84 -12.08
CA MET A 165 20.83 12.33 -13.32
C MET A 165 20.40 13.21 -14.50
N ALA A 166 21.36 13.63 -15.33
CA ALA A 166 21.08 14.39 -16.56
C ALA A 166 20.36 13.53 -17.61
N ALA A 167 20.86 12.30 -17.79
CA ALA A 167 20.26 11.28 -18.65
C ALA A 167 20.11 9.96 -17.87
N LEU A 168 19.08 9.20 -18.20
CA LEU A 168 18.91 7.84 -17.69
C LEU A 168 19.57 6.88 -18.68
N PRO A 169 20.33 5.88 -18.23
CA PRO A 169 20.86 4.85 -19.12
C PRO A 169 19.73 4.01 -19.71
N ALA A 170 19.98 3.47 -20.91
CA ALA A 170 19.02 2.59 -21.58
C ALA A 170 18.79 1.29 -20.81
N ASP A 171 19.84 0.73 -20.22
CA ASP A 171 19.77 -0.49 -19.41
C ASP A 171 19.45 -0.15 -17.93
N SER A 172 18.45 -0.83 -17.38
CA SER A 172 18.07 -0.66 -15.97
C SER A 172 19.06 -1.30 -14.99
N ASN A 173 19.91 -2.23 -15.43
CA ASN A 173 21.04 -2.72 -14.64
C ASN A 173 22.03 -1.58 -14.36
N VAL A 174 22.41 -0.85 -15.41
CA VAL A 174 23.28 0.33 -15.29
C VAL A 174 22.62 1.40 -14.43
N LEU A 175 21.31 1.61 -14.59
CA LEU A 175 20.57 2.54 -13.73
C LEU A 175 20.64 2.15 -12.25
N LEU A 176 20.45 0.86 -11.94
CA LEU A 176 20.53 0.35 -10.57
C LEU A 176 21.92 0.54 -9.97
N GLU A 177 22.98 0.29 -10.75
CA GLU A 177 24.36 0.51 -10.32
C GLU A 177 24.63 2.00 -10.06
N MET A 178 24.20 2.89 -10.96
CA MET A 178 24.32 4.33 -10.77
C MET A 178 23.58 4.82 -9.51
N ILE A 179 22.39 4.27 -9.23
CA ILE A 179 21.65 4.54 -7.98
C ILE A 179 22.45 4.04 -6.78
N GLY A 180 23.03 2.84 -6.86
CA GLY A 180 23.87 2.26 -5.81
C GLY A 180 25.07 3.14 -5.48
N VAL A 181 25.81 3.60 -6.49
CA VAL A 181 26.92 4.57 -6.32
C VAL A 181 26.43 5.85 -5.66
N LYS A 182 25.34 6.43 -6.16
CA LYS A 182 24.76 7.68 -5.63
C LYS A 182 24.32 7.55 -4.16
N ARG A 183 23.97 6.34 -3.72
CA ARG A 183 23.57 6.01 -2.34
C ARG A 183 24.72 5.50 -1.48
N GLY A 184 25.94 5.39 -2.02
CA GLY A 184 27.10 4.86 -1.29
C GLY A 184 26.99 3.38 -0.95
N LEU A 185 26.22 2.62 -1.73
CA LEU A 185 25.96 1.20 -1.49
C LEU A 185 27.05 0.37 -2.17
N MET A 186 28.21 0.30 -1.52
CA MET A 186 29.40 -0.34 -2.07
C MET A 186 29.77 -1.60 -1.28
N VAL A 187 30.37 -2.57 -1.98
CA VAL A 187 31.07 -3.71 -1.40
C VAL A 187 32.58 -3.59 -1.61
N ALA A 188 33.35 -4.48 -0.98
CA ALA A 188 34.79 -4.56 -1.17
C ALA A 188 35.17 -4.67 -2.66
N GLY A 189 36.27 -4.01 -3.04
CA GLY A 189 36.74 -3.94 -4.42
C GLY A 189 36.04 -2.90 -5.29
N GLY A 190 35.35 -1.92 -4.69
CA GLY A 190 34.78 -0.78 -5.42
C GLY A 190 33.54 -1.08 -6.26
N ARG A 191 32.92 -2.25 -6.05
CA ARG A 191 31.69 -2.66 -6.74
C ARG A 191 30.45 -2.24 -5.95
N VAL A 192 29.33 -2.07 -6.66
CA VAL A 192 28.04 -1.75 -6.04
C VAL A 192 27.43 -2.99 -5.40
N ASP A 193 26.86 -2.81 -4.20
CA ASP A 193 25.97 -3.79 -3.57
C ASP A 193 24.59 -3.73 -4.26
N ARG A 194 24.42 -4.53 -5.32
CA ARG A 194 23.19 -4.52 -6.13
C ARG A 194 21.95 -4.90 -5.35
N PHE A 195 22.06 -5.87 -4.43
CA PHE A 195 20.96 -6.26 -3.56
C PHE A 195 20.51 -5.09 -2.67
N LYS A 196 21.44 -4.42 -1.98
CA LYS A 196 21.08 -3.24 -1.18
C LYS A 196 20.54 -2.10 -2.04
N ALA A 197 21.07 -1.90 -3.24
CA ALA A 197 20.55 -0.91 -4.18
C ALA A 197 19.10 -1.21 -4.57
N ALA A 198 18.78 -2.47 -4.87
CA ALA A 198 17.43 -2.91 -5.20
C ALA A 198 16.47 -2.69 -4.02
N VAL A 199 16.85 -3.12 -2.82
CA VAL A 199 16.06 -2.88 -1.59
C VAL A 199 15.83 -1.38 -1.36
N VAL A 200 16.84 -0.54 -1.57
CA VAL A 200 16.70 0.92 -1.44
C VAL A 200 15.72 1.47 -2.47
N VAL A 201 15.80 1.07 -3.74
CA VAL A 201 14.85 1.50 -4.78
C VAL A 201 13.41 1.13 -4.40
N LEU A 202 13.18 -0.13 -4.01
CA LEU A 202 11.85 -0.60 -3.59
C LEU A 202 11.34 0.15 -2.36
N LYS A 203 12.21 0.39 -1.37
CA LYS A 203 11.87 1.19 -0.19
C LYS A 203 11.47 2.61 -0.56
N GLU A 204 12.25 3.28 -1.40
CA GLU A 204 11.96 4.65 -1.84
C GLU A 204 10.64 4.76 -2.60
N PHE A 205 10.30 3.73 -3.40
CA PHE A 205 9.00 3.62 -4.05
C PHE A 205 7.87 3.46 -3.02
N ARG A 206 7.99 2.47 -2.11
CA ARG A 206 6.97 2.15 -1.09
C ARG A 206 6.72 3.27 -0.09
N GLU A 207 7.72 4.13 0.14
CA GLU A 207 7.63 5.30 1.01
C GLU A 207 7.19 6.58 0.26
N GLY A 208 6.85 6.48 -1.03
CA GLY A 208 6.39 7.61 -1.84
C GLY A 208 7.47 8.65 -2.13
N ARG A 209 8.75 8.35 -1.88
CA ARG A 209 9.88 9.28 -2.18
C ARG A 209 10.10 9.46 -3.68
N LEU A 210 9.59 8.52 -4.48
CA LEU A 210 9.55 8.64 -5.93
C LEU A 210 8.30 9.39 -6.41
N GLY A 211 7.35 9.71 -5.52
CA GLY A 211 6.07 10.30 -5.89
C GLY A 211 4.93 9.30 -5.72
N ARG A 212 3.79 9.63 -6.33
CA ARG A 212 2.54 8.89 -6.19
C ARG A 212 2.22 8.15 -7.47
N PHE A 213 1.95 6.85 -7.34
CA PHE A 213 1.77 5.97 -8.49
C PHE A 213 0.67 4.96 -8.23
N THR A 214 -0.08 4.65 -9.28
CA THR A 214 -0.99 3.51 -9.33
C THR A 214 -0.53 2.60 -10.46
N LEU A 215 -0.14 1.36 -10.11
CA LEU A 215 0.41 0.39 -11.06
C LEU A 215 -0.68 -0.23 -11.95
N ASP A 216 -1.91 -0.29 -11.46
CA ASP A 216 -3.08 -0.76 -12.20
C ASP A 216 -3.89 0.42 -12.71
N LYS A 217 -3.91 0.59 -14.03
CA LYS A 217 -4.73 1.61 -14.69
C LYS A 217 -6.20 1.22 -14.62
N CYS A 218 -7.04 2.19 -14.28
CA CYS A 218 -8.47 1.95 -14.15
C CYS A 218 -9.16 1.70 -15.50
N LEU A 219 -8.72 2.43 -16.53
CA LEU A 219 -9.09 2.25 -17.93
C LEU A 219 -7.97 1.48 -18.63
N GLN A 220 -8.32 0.32 -19.21
CA GLN A 220 -7.50 -0.43 -20.15
C GLN A 220 -8.17 -0.36 -21.52
#